data_AF-A0A535IYM2-F1
#
_entry.id   AF-A0A535IYM2-F1
#
_cell.length_a   1.000
_cell.length_b   1.000
_cell.length_c   1.000
_cell.angle_alpha   90.00
_cell.angle_beta   90.00
_cell.angle_gamma   90.00
#
_symmetry.space_group_name_H-M   'P 1'
#
loop_
_entity.id
_entity.type
_entity.pdbx_description
1 polymer ?
#
loop_
_entity_poly.entity_id
_entity_poly.type
_entity_poly.pdbx_seq_one_letter_code
_entity_poly.pdbx_strand_id
1 'polypeptide(L)'
;MTEDPGTKRPHPDVIAPPPLLFAGPWLVGLLLHLVLPLPRLPFAARLAGLALIAAGLGLGGWFILTMRRAGTPVDPYETTTALVTEGPFRYTRNP
;
A
#
# COMPACT_ATOMS: atom_id res chain seq x y z
N MET A 1 24.02 -33.88 11.28
CA MET A 1 22.68 -33.29 11.12
C MET A 1 22.70 -32.61 9.77
N THR A 2 22.24 -33.31 8.74
CA THR A 2 22.34 -32.95 7.32
C THR A 2 21.38 -31.81 7.01
N GLU A 3 21.88 -30.74 6.40
CA GLU A 3 21.04 -29.67 5.85
C GLU A 3 20.29 -30.22 4.62
N ASP A 4 18.97 -30.13 4.64
CA ASP A 4 18.08 -30.46 3.52
C ASP A 4 17.99 -29.25 2.57
N PRO A 5 18.45 -29.35 1.31
CA PRO A 5 18.52 -28.22 0.38
C PRO A 5 17.15 -27.84 -0.23
N GLY A 6 16.04 -28.37 0.29
CA GLY A 6 14.73 -28.32 -0.36
C GLY A 6 13.65 -27.44 0.27
N THR A 7 13.91 -26.74 1.38
CA THR A 7 12.82 -26.03 2.10
C THR A 7 12.35 -24.80 1.31
N LYS A 8 11.35 -24.99 0.43
CA LYS A 8 10.54 -23.90 -0.12
C LYS A 8 9.94 -23.13 1.05
N ARG A 9 10.23 -21.82 1.12
CA ARG A 9 9.66 -20.94 2.14
C ARG A 9 8.14 -21.09 2.12
N PRO A 10 7.45 -21.13 3.28
CA PRO A 10 6.00 -21.19 3.32
C PRO A 10 5.44 -19.95 2.59
N HIS A 11 4.87 -20.18 1.41
CA HIS A 11 4.12 -19.17 0.68
C HIS A 11 2.68 -19.23 1.17
N PRO A 12 2.06 -18.09 1.55
CA PRO A 12 0.64 -18.05 1.82
C PRO A 12 -0.12 -18.62 0.62
N ASP A 13 -1.07 -19.53 0.84
CA ASP A 13 -1.90 -20.11 -0.22
C ASP A 13 -2.94 -19.07 -0.67
N VAL A 14 -2.48 -18.08 -1.43
CA VAL A 14 -3.29 -16.98 -1.96
C VAL A 14 -3.68 -17.26 -3.41
N ILE A 15 -4.99 -17.15 -3.68
CA ILE A 15 -5.60 -17.44 -4.99
C ILE A 15 -5.02 -16.56 -6.11
N ALA A 16 -4.55 -15.36 -5.78
CA ALA A 16 -3.84 -14.46 -6.68
C ALA A 16 -2.87 -13.55 -5.88
N PRO A 17 -1.87 -12.92 -6.53
CA PRO A 17 -1.02 -11.93 -5.88
C PRO A 17 -1.85 -10.82 -5.20
N PRO A 18 -1.50 -10.37 -3.98
CA PRO A 18 -2.28 -9.37 -3.25
C PRO A 18 -2.64 -8.10 -4.07
N PRO A 19 -1.74 -7.56 -4.91
CA PRO A 19 -2.09 -6.42 -5.76
C PRO A 19 -3.25 -6.71 -6.74
N LEU A 20 -3.34 -7.93 -7.28
CA LEU A 20 -4.39 -8.34 -8.22
C LEU A 20 -5.74 -8.51 -7.51
N LEU A 21 -5.74 -9.02 -6.29
CA LEU A 21 -6.96 -9.16 -5.47
C LEU A 21 -7.62 -7.80 -5.20
N PHE A 22 -6.84 -6.73 -5.10
CA PHE A 22 -7.36 -5.37 -5.00
C PHE A 22 -7.68 -4.75 -6.36
N ALA A 23 -6.74 -4.82 -7.31
CA ALA A 23 -6.85 -4.14 -8.60
C ALA A 23 -8.01 -4.67 -9.45
N GLY A 24 -8.31 -5.97 -9.40
CA GLY A 24 -9.38 -6.59 -10.19
C GLY A 24 -10.76 -5.98 -9.91
N PRO A 25 -11.30 -6.12 -8.68
CA PRO A 25 -12.57 -5.51 -8.31
C PRO A 25 -12.59 -3.99 -8.48
N TRP A 26 -11.48 -3.31 -8.21
CA TRP A 26 -11.35 -1.86 -8.41
C TRP A 26 -11.53 -1.46 -9.88
N LEU A 27 -10.86 -2.15 -10.81
CA LEU A 27 -11.00 -1.91 -12.25
C LEU A 27 -12.41 -2.22 -12.76
N VAL A 28 -13.03 -3.30 -12.26
CA VAL A 28 -14.43 -3.63 -12.60
C VAL A 28 -15.37 -2.53 -12.13
N GLY A 29 -15.20 -2.05 -10.90
CA GLY A 29 -15.98 -0.92 -10.37
C GLY A 29 -15.77 0.36 -11.17
N LEU A 30 -14.54 0.64 -11.58
CA LEU A 30 -14.22 1.79 -12.44
C LEU A 30 -14.90 1.67 -13.81
N LEU A 31 -14.83 0.50 -14.46
CA LEU A 31 -15.48 0.26 -15.74
C LEU A 31 -17.00 0.38 -15.63
N LEU A 32 -17.60 -0.19 -14.58
CA LEU A 32 -19.03 -0.05 -14.31
C LEU A 32 -19.41 1.41 -14.10
N HIS A 33 -18.60 2.20 -13.40
CA HIS A 33 -18.83 3.63 -13.21
C HIS A 33 -18.82 4.42 -14.53
N LEU A 34 -18.05 3.97 -15.53
CA LEU A 34 -18.00 4.62 -16.85
C LEU A 34 -19.20 4.28 -17.73
N VAL A 35 -19.77 3.07 -17.59
CA VAL A 35 -20.86 2.57 -18.45
C VAL A 35 -22.24 2.85 -17.85
N LEU A 36 -22.36 2.82 -16.52
CA LEU A 36 -23.63 3.05 -15.83
C LEU A 36 -23.88 4.56 -15.62
N PRO A 37 -25.09 5.07 -15.86
CA PRO A 37 -25.46 6.46 -15.59
C PRO A 37 -25.68 6.67 -14.08
N LEU A 38 -24.60 6.69 -13.29
CA LEU A 38 -24.69 7.01 -11.87
C LEU A 38 -24.85 8.52 -11.65
N PRO A 39 -25.60 8.94 -10.62
CA PRO A 39 -25.63 10.33 -10.18
C PRO A 39 -24.21 10.82 -9.89
N ARG A 40 -23.85 11.99 -10.42
CA ARG A 40 -22.55 12.60 -10.15
C ARG A 40 -22.53 13.11 -8.72
N LEU A 41 -21.42 12.86 -8.02
CA LEU A 41 -21.18 13.47 -6.72
C LEU A 41 -21.16 15.00 -6.83
N PRO A 42 -21.68 15.72 -5.82
CA PRO A 42 -21.56 17.18 -5.75
C PRO A 42 -20.10 17.62 -5.90
N PHE A 43 -19.88 18.80 -6.48
CA PHE A 43 -18.53 19.33 -6.72
C PHE A 43 -17.67 19.38 -5.46
N ALA A 44 -18.26 19.79 -4.32
CA ALA A 44 -17.57 19.82 -3.03
C ALA A 44 -17.11 18.43 -2.57
N ALA A 45 -17.92 17.39 -2.77
CA ALA A 45 -17.55 16.02 -2.43
C ALA A 45 -16.41 15.50 -3.31
N ARG A 46 -16.38 15.89 -4.59
CA ARG A 46 -15.28 15.55 -5.51
C ARG A 46 -13.98 16.22 -5.09
N LEU A 47 -14.02 17.50 -4.70
CA LEU A 47 -12.86 18.22 -4.17
C LEU A 47 -12.35 17.59 -2.86
N ALA A 48 -13.25 17.25 -1.94
CA ALA A 48 -12.89 16.56 -0.71
C ALA A 48 -12.23 15.20 -1.00
N GLY A 49 -12.78 14.42 -1.94
CA GLY A 49 -12.19 13.17 -2.39
C GLY A 49 -10.77 13.34 -2.95
N LEU A 50 -10.56 14.34 -3.82
CA LEU A 50 -9.23 14.67 -4.35
C LEU A 50 -8.25 15.08 -3.24
N ALA A 51 -8.71 15.88 -2.27
CA ALA A 51 -7.89 16.28 -1.14
C ALA A 51 -7.50 15.07 -0.27
N LEU A 52 -8.41 14.13 -0.03
CA LEU A 52 -8.13 12.89 0.70
C LEU A 52 -7.14 11.99 -0.04
N ILE A 53 -7.29 11.85 -1.36
CA ILE A 53 -6.33 11.10 -2.20
C ILE A 53 -4.94 11.74 -2.12
N ALA A 54 -4.86 13.07 -2.29
CA ALA A 54 -3.60 13.80 -2.20
C ALA A 54 -2.94 13.66 -0.82
N ALA A 55 -3.74 13.74 0.26
CA ALA A 55 -3.26 13.52 1.62
C ALA A 55 -2.71 12.10 1.82
N GLY A 56 -3.41 11.07 1.34
CA GLY A 56 -2.94 9.68 1.41
C GLY A 56 -1.63 9.46 0.64
N LEU A 57 -1.53 10.00 -0.58
CA LEU A 57 -0.29 9.96 -1.37
C LEU A 57 0.86 10.73 -0.69
N GLY A 58 0.56 11.89 -0.10
CA GLY A 58 1.53 12.67 0.66
C GLY A 58 2.06 11.91 1.88
N LEU A 59 1.16 11.23 2.61
CA LEU A 59 1.53 10.40 3.76
C LEU A 59 2.39 9.20 3.34
N GLY A 60 2.01 8.49 2.27
CA GLY A 60 2.79 7.40 1.71
C GLY A 60 4.18 7.86 1.21
N GLY A 61 4.24 9.02 0.56
CA GLY A 61 5.51 9.64 0.18
C GLY A 61 6.38 9.99 1.38
N TRP A 62 5.78 10.52 2.46
CA TRP A 62 6.49 10.82 3.70
C TRP A 62 7.05 9.55 4.36
N PHE A 63 6.28 8.47 4.42
CA PHE A 63 6.72 7.16 4.88
C PHE A 63 7.95 6.68 4.09
N ILE A 64 7.87 6.68 2.76
CA ILE A 64 8.98 6.23 1.88
C ILE A 64 10.22 7.09 2.12
N LEU A 65 10.08 8.41 2.20
CA LEU A 65 11.19 9.32 2.43
C LEU A 65 11.86 9.09 3.79
N THR A 66 11.07 8.88 4.85
CA THR A 66 11.62 8.64 6.19
C THR A 66 12.36 7.30 6.26
N MET A 67 11.80 6.23 5.69
CA MET A 67 12.48 4.93 5.60
C MET A 67 13.81 5.02 4.83
N ARG A 68 13.79 5.69 3.66
CA ARG A 68 14.98 5.92 2.84
C ARG A 68 16.04 6.74 3.58
N ARG A 69 15.65 7.80 4.30
CA ARG A 69 16.58 8.62 5.10
C ARG A 69 17.21 7.85 6.25
N ALA A 70 16.47 6.93 6.85
CA ALA A 70 16.98 6.06 7.91
C ALA A 70 17.82 4.87 7.40
N GLY A 71 18.03 4.76 6.08
CA GLY A 71 18.79 3.65 5.49
C GLY A 71 18.14 2.28 5.71
N THR A 72 16.83 2.25 5.99
CA THR A 72 16.08 1.02 6.22
C THR A 72 15.37 0.61 4.93
N PRO A 73 15.51 -0.66 4.49
CA PRO A 73 14.77 -1.17 3.35
C PRO A 73 13.26 -0.96 3.52
N VAL A 74 12.60 -0.48 2.48
CA VAL A 74 11.13 -0.42 2.41
C VAL A 74 10.55 -1.81 2.13
N ASP A 75 11.36 -2.69 1.51
CA ASP A 75 10.98 -4.06 1.22
C ASP A 75 10.86 -4.88 2.51
N PRO A 76 9.67 -5.42 2.84
CA PRO A 76 9.47 -6.23 4.05
C PRO A 76 10.24 -7.57 4.02
N TYR A 77 10.80 -7.97 2.88
CA TYR A 77 11.61 -9.19 2.74
C TYR A 77 13.12 -8.95 2.97
N GLU A 78 13.54 -7.69 3.11
CA GLU A 78 14.92 -7.34 3.49
C GLU A 78 15.05 -7.19 5.02
N THR A 79 16.22 -7.56 5.55
CA THR A 79 16.50 -7.49 6.98
C THR A 79 16.46 -6.04 7.47
N THR A 80 15.62 -5.76 8.48
CA THR A 80 15.52 -4.43 9.09
C THR A 80 16.86 -4.01 9.70
N THR A 81 17.42 -2.90 9.24
CA THR A 81 18.72 -2.37 9.68
C THR A 81 18.62 -1.38 10.84
N ALA A 82 17.50 -0.67 10.97
CA ALA A 82 17.28 0.29 12.06
C ALA A 82 15.79 0.43 12.39
N LEU A 83 15.49 0.78 13.65
CA LEU A 83 14.13 1.17 14.06
C LEU A 83 13.92 2.65 13.77
N VAL A 84 12.96 2.96 12.89
CA VAL A 84 12.63 4.34 12.50
C VAL A 84 11.49 4.87 13.37
N THR A 85 11.78 5.91 14.16
CA THR A 85 10.78 6.57 15.04
C THR A 85 10.47 8.01 14.64
N GLU A 86 11.14 8.50 13.60
CA GLU A 86 10.95 9.87 13.07
C GLU A 86 9.88 9.92 11.97
N GLY A 87 9.60 11.12 11.47
CA GLY A 87 8.64 11.32 10.40
C GLY A 87 7.22 10.87 10.79
N PRO A 88 6.50 10.12 9.94
CA PRO A 88 5.14 9.71 10.25
C PRO A 88 5.10 8.58 11.30
N PHE A 89 6.21 7.86 11.51
CA PHE A 89 6.31 6.79 12.51
C PHE A 89 6.21 7.26 13.97
N ARG A 90 6.35 8.58 14.21
CA ARG A 90 6.14 9.17 15.54
C ARG A 90 4.69 9.13 16.00
N TYR A 91 3.74 9.02 15.07
CA TYR A 91 2.30 9.04 15.35
C TYR A 91 1.71 7.64 15.40
N THR A 92 2.20 6.74 14.56
CA THR A 92 1.72 5.35 14.45
C THR A 92 2.84 4.46 13.89
N ARG A 93 2.84 3.17 14.27
CA ARG A 93 3.76 2.18 13.71
C ARG A 93 3.42 1.77 12.27
N ASN A 94 2.19 2.05 11.82
CA ASN A 94 1.73 1.86 10.44
C ASN A 94 1.08 3.17 9.97
N PRO A 95 1.90 4.15 9.56
CA PRO A 95 1.40 5.41 9.01
C PRO A 95 0.67 5.20 7.69
#